data_AF-A0A6I5CI67-F1
#
_entry.id   AF-A0A6I5CI67-F1
#
_cell.length_a   1.000
_cell.length_b   1.000
_cell.length_c   1.000
_cell.angle_alpha   90.00
_cell.angle_beta   90.00
_cell.angle_gamma   90.00
#
_symmetry.space_group_name_H-M   'P 1'
#
loop_
_entity.id
_entity.type
_entity.pdbx_description
1 polymer ?
#
loop_
_entity_poly.entity_id
_entity_poly.type
_entity_poly.pdbx_seq_one_letter_code
_entity_poly.pdbx_strand_id
1 'polypeptide(L)'
;PSPTATSAPPGPSGGVVPTGYLGTWRSAIDSELGSSPRRLTIAQGGVGDRVLTLVADGPTATGGTYHCVFEARLVRRPDAGGPLELGPSTVRDGTGGACNPGAATQVLLLPQGGLQRVSKDGGERLTYTRE
;
A
#
# COMPACT_ATOMS: atom_id res chain seq x y z
N PRO A 1 -19.42 -39.01 -7.56
CA PRO A 1 -18.54 -38.02 -8.25
C PRO A 1 -18.22 -36.87 -7.28
N SER A 2 -17.04 -36.88 -6.65
CA SER A 2 -16.60 -35.83 -5.73
C SER A 2 -16.07 -34.63 -6.51
N PRO A 3 -16.35 -33.37 -6.10
CA PRO A 3 -15.75 -32.21 -6.75
C PRO A 3 -14.29 -32.07 -6.34
N THR A 4 -13.46 -31.86 -7.36
CA THR A 4 -12.03 -31.57 -7.29
C THR A 4 -11.78 -30.35 -6.42
N ALA A 5 -11.00 -30.49 -5.36
CA ALA A 5 -10.48 -29.36 -4.60
C ALA A 5 -9.48 -28.61 -5.48
N THR A 6 -9.85 -27.41 -5.95
CA THR A 6 -8.90 -26.45 -6.49
C THR A 6 -7.95 -26.05 -5.35
N SER A 7 -6.74 -26.59 -5.35
CA SER A 7 -5.67 -26.12 -4.48
C SER A 7 -5.33 -24.69 -4.87
N ALA A 8 -5.69 -23.73 -4.02
CA ALA A 8 -5.10 -22.40 -4.06
C ALA A 8 -3.56 -22.54 -3.94
N PRO A 9 -2.75 -21.71 -4.62
CA PRO A 9 -1.31 -21.73 -4.44
C PRO A 9 -0.99 -21.56 -2.95
N PRO A 10 -0.01 -22.29 -2.39
CA PRO A 10 0.43 -22.02 -1.03
C PRO A 10 0.87 -20.56 -0.97
N GLY A 11 0.14 -19.73 -0.21
CA GLY A 11 0.62 -18.40 0.17
C GLY A 11 1.96 -18.56 0.89
N PRO A 12 2.88 -17.58 0.81
CA PRO A 12 4.22 -17.71 1.36
C PRO A 12 4.14 -18.13 2.84
N SER A 13 4.47 -19.40 3.09
CA SER A 13 4.54 -19.99 4.42
C SER A 13 5.71 -19.35 5.15
N GLY A 14 5.44 -18.37 6.02
CA GLY A 14 6.46 -17.70 6.84
C GLY A 14 6.71 -16.22 6.55
N GLY A 15 5.68 -15.47 6.11
CA GLY A 15 5.76 -14.02 5.99
C GLY A 15 6.21 -13.34 7.29
N VAL A 16 6.98 -12.25 7.14
CA VAL A 16 7.62 -11.53 8.27
C VAL A 16 6.91 -10.21 8.61
N VAL A 17 5.83 -9.89 7.90
CA VAL A 17 5.01 -8.69 8.16
C VAL A 17 4.23 -8.91 9.46
N PRO A 18 4.33 -8.02 10.48
CA PRO A 18 3.57 -8.19 11.71
C PRO A 18 2.05 -8.07 11.46
N THR A 19 1.26 -8.85 12.18
CA THR A 19 -0.20 -8.96 12.00
C THR A 19 -0.94 -7.62 12.14
N GLY A 20 -0.43 -6.71 12.97
CA GLY A 20 -1.00 -5.38 13.15
C GLY A 20 -0.98 -4.51 11.88
N TYR A 21 -0.08 -4.78 10.93
CA TYR A 21 -0.03 -4.06 9.65
C TYR A 21 -1.02 -4.60 8.63
N LEU A 22 -1.39 -5.88 8.73
CA LEU A 22 -2.20 -6.56 7.73
C LEU A 22 -3.60 -5.96 7.63
N GLY A 23 -4.12 -5.97 6.40
CA GLY A 23 -5.47 -5.53 6.08
C GLY A 23 -5.48 -4.31 5.17
N THR A 24 -6.63 -3.65 5.13
CA THR A 24 -6.86 -2.48 4.30
C THR A 24 -7.01 -1.24 5.16
N TRP A 25 -6.46 -0.15 4.65
CA TRP A 25 -6.29 1.12 5.32
C TRP A 25 -6.73 2.24 4.37
N ARG A 26 -7.45 3.22 4.90
CA ARG A 26 -7.97 4.35 4.13
C ARG A 26 -7.42 5.68 4.62
N SER A 27 -7.16 6.57 3.67
CA SER A 27 -6.83 7.98 3.87
C SER A 27 -7.40 8.79 2.71
N ALA A 28 -7.28 10.11 2.74
CA ALA A 28 -7.63 10.98 1.64
C ALA A 28 -6.69 12.19 1.59
N ILE A 29 -6.45 12.69 0.40
CA ILE A 29 -5.76 13.96 0.15
C ILE A 29 -6.76 14.90 -0.51
N ASP A 30 -7.09 15.99 0.15
CA ASP A 30 -7.97 17.00 -0.42
C ASP A 30 -7.17 18.04 -1.21
N SER A 31 -7.75 18.49 -2.32
CA SER A 31 -7.19 19.51 -3.20
C SER A 31 -8.29 20.42 -3.73
N GLU A 32 -7.92 21.52 -4.39
CA GLU A 32 -8.87 22.40 -5.10
C GLU A 32 -9.74 21.66 -6.13
N LEU A 33 -9.24 20.55 -6.68
CA LEU A 33 -9.98 19.74 -7.64
C LEU A 33 -10.99 18.79 -6.97
N GLY A 34 -10.87 18.57 -5.65
CA GLY A 34 -11.69 17.65 -4.87
C GLY A 34 -10.86 16.65 -4.05
N SER A 35 -11.56 15.74 -3.39
CA SER A 35 -10.95 14.70 -2.56
C SER A 35 -10.33 13.58 -3.40
N SER A 36 -9.15 13.13 -3.01
CA SER A 36 -8.44 11.99 -3.59
C SER A 36 -8.26 10.91 -2.53
N PRO A 37 -9.17 9.92 -2.44
CA PRO A 37 -9.04 8.86 -1.48
C PRO A 37 -7.88 7.92 -1.83
N ARG A 38 -7.35 7.31 -0.78
CA ARG A 38 -6.19 6.41 -0.80
C ARG A 38 -6.56 5.14 -0.07
N ARG A 39 -6.57 4.02 -0.78
CA ARG A 39 -6.76 2.69 -0.20
C ARG A 39 -5.45 1.92 -0.24
N LEU A 40 -4.87 1.69 0.92
CA LEU A 40 -3.62 0.98 1.12
C LEU A 40 -3.92 -0.41 1.67
N THR A 41 -3.50 -1.46 0.97
CA THR A 41 -3.60 -2.85 1.44
C THR A 41 -2.21 -3.38 1.76
N ILE A 42 -2.07 -3.98 2.94
CA ILE A 42 -0.86 -4.71 3.34
C ILE A 42 -1.18 -6.19 3.44
N ALA A 43 -0.44 -6.98 2.69
CA ALA A 43 -0.50 -8.44 2.68
C ALA A 43 0.71 -9.05 3.41
N GLN A 44 0.59 -10.33 3.74
CA GLN A 44 1.72 -11.11 4.23
C GLN A 44 2.80 -11.29 3.14
N GLY A 45 4.06 -11.37 3.57
CA GLY A 45 5.19 -11.62 2.69
C GLY A 45 6.55 -11.55 3.39
N GLY A 46 7.58 -12.05 2.71
CA GLY A 46 8.98 -11.98 3.07
C GLY A 46 9.69 -10.74 2.52
N VAL A 47 10.99 -10.64 2.80
CA VAL A 47 11.84 -9.62 2.17
C VAL A 47 11.95 -9.90 0.67
N GLY A 48 11.73 -8.87 -0.15
CA GLY A 48 11.67 -8.96 -1.60
C GLY A 48 10.25 -9.17 -2.14
N ASP A 49 9.31 -9.61 -1.31
CA ASP A 49 7.93 -9.83 -1.74
C ASP A 49 7.15 -8.51 -1.87
N ARG A 50 6.16 -8.51 -2.76
CA ARG A 50 5.18 -7.44 -2.84
C ARG A 50 4.22 -7.56 -1.66
N VAL A 51 4.35 -6.63 -0.72
CA VAL A 51 3.51 -6.60 0.50
C VAL A 51 2.54 -5.43 0.52
N LEU A 52 2.77 -4.39 -0.28
CA LEU A 52 1.91 -3.20 -0.33
C LEU A 52 1.27 -3.05 -1.71
N THR A 53 -0.03 -2.78 -1.69
CA THR A 53 -0.79 -2.23 -2.82
C THR A 53 -1.41 -0.90 -2.38
N LEU A 54 -1.28 0.15 -3.19
CA LEU A 54 -1.95 1.43 -2.97
C LEU A 54 -2.82 1.75 -4.18
N VAL A 55 -4.11 1.91 -3.94
CA VAL A 55 -5.03 2.51 -4.92
C VAL A 55 -5.18 3.97 -4.58
N ALA A 56 -4.97 4.82 -5.57
CA ALA A 56 -5.22 6.24 -5.51
C ALA A 56 -6.17 6.62 -6.63
N ASP A 57 -7.28 7.22 -6.26
CA ASP A 57 -8.24 7.79 -7.18
C ASP A 57 -8.44 9.27 -6.88
N GLY A 58 -8.95 10.00 -7.86
CA GLY A 58 -9.22 11.41 -7.69
C GLY A 58 -9.50 12.13 -9.01
N PRO A 59 -9.88 13.41 -8.92
CA PRO A 59 -10.18 14.24 -10.08
C PRO A 59 -8.91 14.65 -10.83
N THR A 60 -9.03 14.87 -12.14
CA THR A 60 -7.98 15.44 -13.00
C THR A 60 -8.32 16.87 -13.39
N ALA A 61 -7.29 17.68 -13.69
CA ALA A 61 -7.47 19.07 -14.12
C ALA A 61 -8.27 19.22 -15.44
N THR A 62 -8.36 18.15 -16.25
CA THR A 62 -9.12 18.12 -17.50
C THR A 62 -10.59 17.71 -17.31
N GLY A 63 -11.07 17.59 -16.07
CA GLY A 63 -12.46 17.25 -15.77
C GLY A 63 -12.80 15.75 -15.76
N GLY A 64 -11.79 14.87 -15.70
CA GLY A 64 -11.96 13.42 -15.57
C GLY A 64 -11.55 12.91 -14.18
N THR A 65 -11.37 11.60 -14.06
CA THR A 65 -10.78 10.95 -12.89
C THR A 65 -9.55 10.15 -13.26
N TYR A 66 -8.61 10.02 -12.33
CA TYR A 66 -7.50 9.09 -12.44
C TYR A 66 -7.72 7.88 -11.54
N HIS A 67 -7.12 6.76 -11.93
CA HIS A 67 -7.01 5.55 -11.12
C HIS A 67 -5.57 5.05 -11.22
N CYS A 68 -4.85 5.13 -10.11
CA CYS A 68 -3.48 4.65 -10.01
C CYS A 68 -3.41 3.49 -9.03
N VAL A 69 -2.85 2.37 -9.47
CA VAL A 69 -2.52 1.22 -8.61
C VAL A 69 -1.02 1.13 -8.52
N PHE A 70 -0.48 1.32 -7.31
CA PHE A 70 0.94 1.18 -7.02
C PHE A 70 1.22 -0.05 -6.20
N GLU A 71 2.40 -0.61 -6.38
CA GLU A 71 2.87 -1.78 -5.65
C GLU A 71 4.27 -1.54 -5.11
N ALA A 72 4.54 -1.98 -3.88
CA ALA A 72 5.87 -1.88 -3.28
C ALA A 72 6.29 -3.17 -2.57
N ARG A 73 7.60 -3.40 -2.55
CA ARG A 73 8.22 -4.59 -1.96
C ARG A 73 8.79 -4.29 -0.58
N LEU A 74 8.75 -5.28 0.31
CA LEU A 74 9.43 -5.22 1.60
C LEU A 74 10.95 -5.31 1.39
N VAL A 75 11.73 -4.34 1.88
CA VAL A 75 13.20 -4.33 1.64
C VAL A 75 14.01 -4.88 2.80
N ARG A 76 13.43 -4.95 4.00
CA ARG A 76 14.08 -5.50 5.19
C ARG A 76 13.05 -6.16 6.09
N ARG A 77 13.47 -7.18 6.83
CA ARG A 77 12.67 -7.78 7.90
C ARG A 77 12.39 -6.74 8.99
N PRO A 78 11.13 -6.47 9.34
CA PRO A 78 10.81 -5.51 10.40
C PRO A 78 11.24 -6.07 11.76
N ASP A 79 11.76 -5.19 12.61
CA ASP A 79 12.02 -5.49 14.01
C ASP A 79 10.68 -5.58 14.79
N ALA A 80 10.70 -6.15 16.00
CA ALA A 80 9.50 -6.25 16.82
C ALA A 80 8.91 -4.86 17.13
N GLY A 81 7.78 -4.52 16.53
CA GLY A 81 7.15 -3.20 16.66
C GLY A 81 7.78 -2.09 15.81
N GLY A 82 8.79 -2.40 15.00
CA GLY A 82 9.42 -1.45 14.07
C GLY A 82 8.60 -1.20 12.81
N PRO A 83 8.96 -0.17 12.02
CA PRO A 83 8.29 0.13 10.76
C PRO A 83 8.54 -0.95 9.70
N LEU A 84 7.61 -1.05 8.75
CA LEU A 84 7.89 -1.72 7.48
C LEU A 84 8.72 -0.78 6.61
N GLU A 85 9.86 -1.31 6.15
CA GLU A 85 10.71 -0.65 5.16
C GLU A 85 10.27 -1.11 3.77
N LEU A 86 9.74 -0.18 2.96
CA LEU A 86 9.27 -0.46 1.61
C LEU A 86 10.16 0.22 0.58
N GLY A 87 10.48 -0.50 -0.49
CA GLY A 87 11.20 0.04 -1.64
C GLY A 87 10.35 1.03 -2.44
N PRO A 88 10.92 1.65 -3.49
CA PRO A 88 10.16 2.47 -4.42
C PRO A 88 8.96 1.71 -4.98
N SER A 89 7.85 2.41 -5.19
CA SER A 89 6.65 1.80 -5.74
C SER A 89 6.69 1.79 -7.27
N THR A 90 6.10 0.78 -7.88
CA THR A 90 5.89 0.71 -9.34
C THR A 90 4.42 0.93 -9.65
N VAL A 91 4.12 1.55 -10.80
CA VAL A 91 2.76 1.67 -11.32
C VAL A 91 2.36 0.34 -11.95
N ARG A 92 1.33 -0.30 -11.40
CA ARG A 92 0.74 -1.54 -11.94
C ARG A 92 -0.39 -1.24 -12.91
N ASP A 93 -1.21 -0.25 -12.58
CA ASP A 93 -2.26 0.30 -13.43
C ASP A 93 -2.25 1.82 -13.28
N GLY A 94 -2.42 2.53 -14.40
CA GLY A 94 -2.35 3.98 -14.44
C GLY A 94 -3.17 4.52 -15.60
N THR A 95 -4.48 4.34 -15.52
CA THR A 95 -5.39 4.90 -16.53
C THR A 95 -5.32 6.43 -16.47
N GLY A 96 -4.98 7.06 -17.60
CA GLY A 96 -4.86 8.53 -17.73
C GLY A 96 -3.44 9.10 -17.69
N GLY A 97 -2.39 8.26 -17.65
CA GLY A 97 -0.98 8.68 -17.83
C GLY A 97 -0.39 9.58 -16.73
N ALA A 98 -1.14 9.85 -15.66
CA ALA A 98 -0.74 10.74 -14.58
C ALA A 98 0.03 10.05 -13.43
N CYS A 99 0.11 8.72 -13.44
CA CYS A 99 0.68 7.95 -12.34
C CYS A 99 2.19 7.79 -12.51
N ASN A 100 2.95 8.24 -11.52
CA ASN A 100 4.41 8.11 -11.49
C ASN A 100 4.84 7.18 -10.34
N PRO A 101 5.89 6.36 -10.52
CA PRO A 101 6.52 5.62 -9.43
C PRO A 101 6.78 6.51 -8.20
N GLY A 102 6.46 6.00 -7.02
CA GLY A 102 6.72 6.69 -5.76
C GLY A 102 8.09 6.31 -5.19
N ALA A 103 8.66 7.21 -4.37
CA ALA A 103 9.89 6.93 -3.63
C ALA A 103 9.70 5.82 -2.58
N ALA A 104 10.82 5.34 -2.04
CA ALA A 104 10.82 4.40 -0.93
C ALA A 104 10.12 5.00 0.30
N THR A 105 9.41 4.17 1.06
CA THR A 105 8.60 4.63 2.22
C THR A 105 8.87 3.81 3.47
N GLN A 106 8.61 4.43 4.62
CA GLN A 106 8.45 3.75 5.91
C GLN A 106 6.99 3.73 6.29
N VAL A 107 6.51 2.59 6.78
CA VAL A 107 5.14 2.43 7.28
C VAL A 107 5.19 2.01 8.74
N LEU A 108 4.62 2.82 9.64
CA LEU A 108 4.59 2.58 11.07
C LEU A 108 3.15 2.37 11.55
N LEU A 109 2.96 1.33 12.37
CA LEU A 109 1.70 1.14 13.09
C LEU A 109 1.67 2.06 14.32
N LEU A 110 0.64 2.88 14.43
CA LEU A 110 0.44 3.79 15.55
C LEU A 110 -0.23 3.05 16.72
N PRO A 111 0.05 3.45 17.98
CA PRO A 111 -0.53 2.81 19.18
C PRO A 111 -2.06 2.77 19.20
N GLN A 112 -2.70 3.76 18.57
CA GLN A 112 -4.16 3.89 18.44
C GLN A 112 -4.76 3.08 17.27
N GLY A 113 -3.99 2.16 16.67
CA GLY A 113 -4.46 1.30 15.59
C GLY A 113 -4.55 2.00 14.22
N GLY A 114 -3.92 3.16 14.07
CA GLY A 114 -3.73 3.83 12.77
C GLY A 114 -2.43 3.42 12.10
N LEU A 115 -2.25 3.80 10.84
CA LEU A 115 -1.04 3.51 10.08
C LEU A 115 -0.47 4.83 9.53
N GLN A 116 0.81 5.10 9.77
CA GLN A 116 1.49 6.26 9.20
C GLN A 116 2.45 5.79 8.12
N ARG A 117 2.34 6.38 6.92
CA ARG A 117 3.32 6.21 5.84
C ARG A 117 4.10 7.49 5.64
N VAL A 118 5.42 7.39 5.54
CA VAL A 118 6.33 8.51 5.31
C VAL A 118 7.23 8.19 4.12
N SER A 119 7.34 9.11 3.18
CA SER A 119 8.29 9.04 2.08
C SER A 119 9.71 9.36 2.57
N LYS A 120 10.69 8.56 2.15
CA LYS A 120 12.09 8.71 2.59
C LYS A 120 12.83 9.87 1.94
N ASP A 121 12.31 10.39 0.84
CA ASP A 121 12.83 11.59 0.15
C ASP A 121 12.35 12.90 0.78
N GLY A 122 11.64 12.83 1.93
CA GLY A 122 11.09 14.01 2.61
C GLY A 122 9.80 14.53 2.00
N GLY A 123 9.21 13.82 1.04
CA GLY A 123 7.92 14.16 0.44
C GLY A 123 6.73 13.86 1.35
N GLU A 124 5.86 12.96 0.89
CA GLU A 124 4.54 12.71 1.49
C GLU A 124 4.60 12.07 2.89
N ARG A 125 3.77 12.57 3.81
CA ARG A 125 3.40 11.89 5.07
C ARG A 125 1.88 11.77 5.15
N LEU A 126 1.37 10.55 5.23
CA LEU A 126 -0.07 10.27 5.34
C LEU A 126 -0.38 9.37 6.53
N THR A 127 -1.46 9.69 7.20
CA THR A 127 -2.06 8.84 8.23
C THR A 127 -3.29 8.17 7.67
N TYR A 128 -3.39 6.87 7.92
CA TYR A 128 -4.48 6.01 7.49
C TYR A 128 -5.21 5.47 8.72
N THR A 129 -6.51 5.26 8.54
CA THR A 129 -7.35 4.52 9.47
C THR A 129 -7.66 3.15 8.89
N ARG A 130 -7.87 2.16 9.74
CA ARG A 130 -8.29 0.84 9.29
C ARG A 130 -9.68 0.96 8.64
N GLU A 131 -9.88 0.25 7.54
CA GLU A 131 -11.20 0.09 6.92
C GLU A 131 -12.12 -0.79 7.78
#